data_AF-A0A9D1F2V8-F1
#
_entry.id   AF-A0A9D1F2V8-F1
#
_cell.length_a   1.000
_cell.length_b   1.000
_cell.length_c   1.000
_cell.angle_alpha   90.00
_cell.angle_beta   90.00
_cell.angle_gamma   90.00
#
_symmetry.space_group_name_H-M   'P 1'
#
loop_
_entity.id
_entity.type
_entity.pdbx_description
1 polymer ?
#
loop_
_entity_poly.entity_id
_entity_poly.type
_entity_poly.pdbx_seq_one_letter_code
_entity_poly.pdbx_strand_id
1 'polypeptide(L)'
;MRRERNFGISISDTADCYYTEGELQFSSFYFARQIFDLSEYYRSATDQEVQAFTTSDKLSFEDTEAFKNTANTWIRRKIAMINDSDVLVNYKASEIKRLAKDAGITIEIENKKVVIPNDKEQIKVILGFLDEEAYKGPFFQNTFLANSKRKINK
;
A
#
# COMPACT_ATOMS: atom_id res chain seq x y z
N MET A 1 -23.87 24.77 -2.56
CA MET A 1 -22.65 23.98 -2.29
C MET A 1 -21.48 24.94 -2.10
N ARG A 2 -20.96 25.07 -0.88
CA ARG A 2 -19.90 26.02 -0.55
C ARG A 2 -18.55 25.29 -0.69
N ARG A 3 -17.73 25.71 -1.65
CA ARG A 3 -16.33 25.28 -1.79
C ARG A 3 -15.56 25.81 -0.58
N GLU A 4 -14.94 24.94 0.21
CA GLU A 4 -13.95 25.37 1.21
C GLU A 4 -12.66 25.83 0.51
N ARG A 5 -12.12 26.97 0.97
CA ARG A 5 -10.96 27.67 0.40
C ARG A 5 -9.80 27.81 1.41
N ASN A 6 -9.70 26.91 2.38
CA ASN A 6 -8.68 27.00 3.42
C ASN A 6 -7.68 25.86 3.29
N PHE A 7 -6.39 26.21 3.17
CA PHE A 7 -5.32 25.30 3.57
C PHE A 7 -5.35 25.25 5.10
N GLY A 8 -6.03 24.24 5.66
CA GLY A 8 -6.08 24.00 7.10
C GLY A 8 -5.19 22.83 7.46
N ILE A 9 -4.24 23.04 8.36
CA ILE A 9 -3.57 21.94 9.06
C ILE A 9 -4.50 21.55 10.22
N SER A 10 -5.00 20.32 10.22
CA SER A 10 -5.71 19.75 11.37
C SER A 10 -4.70 18.98 12.22
N ILE A 11 -4.61 19.31 13.50
CA ILE A 11 -3.83 18.53 14.48
C ILE A 11 -4.78 17.48 15.04
N SER A 12 -4.39 16.20 14.97
CA SER A 12 -5.14 15.10 15.59
C SER A 12 -4.94 15.13 17.11
N ASP A 13 -5.93 14.66 17.87
CA ASP A 13 -5.80 14.43 19.32
C ASP A 13 -4.96 13.18 19.65
N THR A 14 -4.42 12.51 18.63
CA THR A 14 -3.57 11.32 18.75
C THR A 14 -2.10 11.64 18.51
N ALA A 15 -1.22 11.04 19.31
CA ALA A 15 0.23 11.08 19.07
C ALA A 15 0.67 9.83 18.28
N ASP A 16 1.27 10.04 17.11
CA ASP A 16 1.75 8.95 16.25
C ASP A 16 3.10 8.39 16.73
N CYS A 17 3.86 9.19 17.49
CA CYS A 17 5.12 8.79 18.11
C CYS A 17 5.42 9.58 19.39
N TYR A 18 6.32 9.03 20.21
CA TYR A 18 6.91 9.73 21.36
C TYR A 18 8.42 9.51 21.40
N TYR A 19 9.13 10.48 21.95
CA TYR A 19 10.58 10.42 22.14
C TYR A 19 10.88 10.31 23.64
N THR A 20 11.56 9.25 24.05
CA THR A 20 11.98 9.04 25.44
C THR A 20 13.34 8.35 25.48
N GLU A 21 14.20 8.75 26.42
CA GLU A 21 15.49 8.07 26.69
C GLU A 21 16.41 7.83 25.48
N GLY A 22 16.35 8.71 24.46
CA GLY A 22 17.16 8.55 23.24
C GLY A 22 16.46 7.77 22.13
N GLU A 23 15.30 7.18 22.39
CA GLU A 23 14.53 6.38 21.45
C GLU A 23 13.30 7.14 20.93
N LEU A 24 13.05 7.03 19.62
CA LEU A 24 11.82 7.50 18.99
C LEU A 24 10.91 6.29 18.72
N GLN A 25 9.80 6.20 19.44
CA GLN A 25 8.88 5.07 19.37
C GLN A 25 7.57 5.48 18.68
N PHE A 26 7.13 4.68 17.70
CA PHE A 26 5.91 4.92 16.94
C PHE A 26 4.79 3.99 17.40
N SER A 27 3.55 4.46 17.37
CA SER A 27 2.37 3.67 17.70
C SER A 27 2.13 2.52 16.69
N SER A 28 2.60 2.68 15.46
CA SER A 28 2.60 1.62 14.44
C SER A 28 3.74 1.81 13.44
N PHE A 29 4.11 0.72 12.76
CA PHE A 29 5.10 0.78 11.68
C PHE A 29 4.63 1.66 10.52
N TYR A 30 3.31 1.73 10.28
CA TYR A 30 2.71 2.59 9.27
C TYR A 30 3.14 4.06 9.45
N PHE A 31 2.99 4.61 10.66
CA PHE A 31 3.40 5.99 10.94
C PHE A 31 4.91 6.19 10.85
N ALA A 32 5.69 5.22 11.34
CA ALA A 32 7.15 5.27 11.24
C ALA A 32 7.61 5.37 9.77
N ARG A 33 6.97 4.60 8.88
CA ARG A 33 7.29 4.55 7.45
C ARG A 33 6.91 5.81 6.68
N GLN A 34 5.91 6.57 7.14
CA GLN A 34 5.55 7.84 6.49
C GLN A 34 6.69 8.87 6.55
N ILE A 35 7.51 8.79 7.61
CA ILE A 35 8.61 9.70 7.92
C ILE A 35 9.97 9.09 7.55
N PHE A 36 10.18 7.80 7.82
CA PHE A 36 11.44 7.09 7.59
C PHE A 36 11.32 6.04 6.48
N ASP A 37 12.37 5.88 5.68
CA ASP A 37 12.45 4.74 4.76
C ASP A 37 12.85 3.47 5.51
N LEU A 38 11.85 2.73 5.98
CA LEU A 38 12.03 1.48 6.70
C LEU A 38 11.77 0.25 5.82
N SER A 39 11.66 0.44 4.50
CA SER A 39 11.31 -0.63 3.55
C SER A 39 12.31 -1.79 3.55
N GLU A 40 13.59 -1.50 3.81
CA GLU A 40 14.65 -2.52 3.89
C GLU A 40 14.59 -3.38 5.16
N TYR A 41 14.02 -2.85 6.23
CA TYR A 41 13.92 -3.53 7.53
C TYR A 41 12.58 -4.24 7.73
N TYR A 42 11.66 -4.13 6.76
CA TYR A 42 10.36 -4.78 6.86
C TYR A 42 10.46 -6.28 6.69
N ARG A 43 9.65 -6.99 7.48
CA ARG A 43 9.49 -8.43 7.40
C ARG A 43 9.00 -8.84 6.00
N SER A 44 9.29 -10.08 5.61
CA SER A 44 8.74 -10.69 4.41
C SER A 44 7.65 -11.69 4.82
N ALA A 45 6.58 -11.78 4.03
CA ALA A 45 5.56 -12.79 4.21
C ALA A 45 6.13 -14.22 4.11
N THR A 46 5.77 -15.04 5.09
CA THR A 46 6.01 -16.48 5.10
C THR A 46 5.23 -17.20 4.00
N ASP A 47 5.59 -18.44 3.67
CA ASP A 47 4.83 -19.23 2.69
C ASP A 47 3.36 -19.40 3.08
N GLN A 48 3.08 -19.54 4.38
CA GLN A 48 1.73 -19.61 4.91
C GLN A 48 0.96 -18.31 4.68
N GLU A 49 1.60 -17.15 4.87
CA GLU A 49 0.99 -15.85 4.60
C GLU A 49 0.76 -15.62 3.10
N VAL A 50 1.68 -16.04 2.22
CA VAL A 50 1.48 -15.99 0.77
C VAL A 50 0.30 -16.88 0.37
N GLN A 51 0.22 -18.09 0.93
CA GLN A 51 -0.91 -18.99 0.69
C GLN A 51 -2.22 -18.36 1.16
N ALA A 52 -2.28 -17.84 2.39
CA ALA A 52 -3.46 -17.19 2.96
C ALA A 52 -3.91 -15.99 2.12
N PHE A 53 -2.96 -15.15 1.69
CA PHE A 53 -3.19 -14.00 0.82
C PHE A 53 -3.85 -14.41 -0.51
N THR A 54 -3.30 -15.45 -1.15
CA THR A 54 -3.85 -15.95 -2.43
C THR A 54 -5.21 -16.64 -2.32
N THR A 55 -5.56 -17.14 -1.14
CA THR A 55 -6.88 -17.76 -0.87
C THR A 55 -7.90 -16.81 -0.25
N SER A 56 -7.56 -15.52 -0.11
CA SER A 56 -8.42 -14.52 0.52
C SER A 56 -9.79 -14.40 -0.17
N ASP A 57 -10.83 -14.14 0.62
CA ASP A 57 -12.16 -13.81 0.08
C ASP A 57 -12.20 -12.39 -0.54
N LYS A 58 -11.15 -11.59 -0.37
CA LYS A 58 -11.03 -10.22 -0.89
C LYS A 58 -10.34 -10.12 -2.23
N LEU A 59 -9.58 -11.15 -2.62
CA LEU A 59 -8.78 -11.16 -3.84
C LEU A 59 -9.20 -12.30 -4.77
N SER A 60 -9.13 -12.05 -6.07
CA SER A 60 -9.12 -13.07 -7.11
C SER A 60 -7.85 -12.94 -7.93
N PHE A 61 -7.35 -14.05 -8.46
CA PHE A 61 -6.12 -14.10 -9.24
C PHE A 61 -6.45 -14.74 -10.59
N GLU A 62 -5.96 -14.17 -11.68
CA GLU A 62 -6.09 -14.78 -13.01
C GLU A 62 -5.38 -16.14 -13.05
N ASP A 63 -4.18 -16.23 -12.46
CA ASP A 63 -3.47 -17.48 -12.21
C ASP A 63 -2.80 -17.43 -10.83
N THR A 64 -3.38 -18.19 -9.90
CA THR A 64 -2.91 -18.27 -8.51
C THR A 64 -1.51 -18.90 -8.42
N GLU A 65 -1.23 -19.93 -9.21
CA GLU A 65 0.05 -20.64 -9.16
C GLU A 65 1.16 -19.82 -9.82
N ALA A 66 0.86 -19.14 -10.94
CA ALA A 66 1.80 -18.18 -11.53
C ALA A 66 2.14 -17.04 -10.56
N PHE A 67 1.16 -16.49 -9.84
CA PHE A 67 1.42 -15.47 -8.83
C PHE A 67 2.33 -15.99 -7.71
N LYS A 68 2.05 -17.16 -7.12
CA LYS A 68 2.90 -17.76 -6.08
C LYS A 68 4.34 -17.97 -6.56
N ASN A 69 4.53 -18.41 -7.80
CA ASN A 69 5.85 -18.56 -8.41
C ASN A 69 6.61 -17.23 -8.58
N THR A 70 5.90 -16.10 -8.61
CA THR A 70 6.49 -14.76 -8.67
C THR A 70 6.80 -14.15 -7.30
N ALA A 71 6.41 -14.82 -6.19
CA ALA A 71 6.53 -14.34 -4.81
C ALA A 71 7.98 -14.27 -4.29
N ASN A 72 8.78 -13.42 -4.92
CA ASN A 72 10.12 -13.04 -4.50
C ASN A 72 10.09 -12.15 -3.26
N THR A 73 11.25 -11.77 -2.74
CA THR A 73 11.39 -10.91 -1.54
C THR A 73 10.56 -9.63 -1.62
N TRP A 74 10.49 -8.99 -2.79
CA TRP A 74 9.73 -7.75 -2.96
C TRP A 74 8.21 -8.00 -2.84
N ILE A 75 7.67 -8.99 -3.54
CA ILE A 75 6.24 -9.35 -3.43
C ILE A 75 5.91 -9.79 -1.99
N ARG A 76 6.78 -10.57 -1.34
CA ARG A 76 6.56 -11.02 0.03
C ARG A 76 6.54 -9.88 1.04
N ARG A 77 7.39 -8.87 0.86
CA ARG A 77 7.33 -7.64 1.67
C ARG A 77 6.00 -6.92 1.47
N LYS A 78 5.54 -6.78 0.22
CA LYS A 78 4.24 -6.17 -0.08
C LYS A 78 3.08 -6.91 0.57
N ILE A 79 3.06 -8.24 0.47
CA ILE A 79 2.03 -9.06 1.12
C ILE A 79 2.02 -8.82 2.62
N ALA A 80 3.19 -8.81 3.28
CA ALA A 80 3.27 -8.53 4.71
C ALA A 80 2.71 -7.14 5.05
N MET A 81 3.05 -6.11 4.28
CA MET A 81 2.57 -4.74 4.53
C MET A 81 1.06 -4.59 4.30
N ILE A 82 0.53 -5.21 3.25
CA ILE A 82 -0.90 -5.21 2.95
C ILE A 82 -1.69 -5.94 4.04
N ASN A 83 -1.15 -7.06 4.56
CA ASN A 83 -1.75 -7.78 5.68
C ASN A 83 -1.71 -6.96 6.97
N ASP A 84 -0.56 -6.36 7.30
CA ASP A 84 -0.37 -5.63 8.57
C ASP A 84 -1.11 -4.28 8.61
N SER A 85 -1.44 -3.71 7.44
CA SER A 85 -2.25 -2.49 7.34
C SER A 85 -3.76 -2.76 7.38
N ASP A 86 -4.19 -4.02 7.32
CA ASP A 86 -5.60 -4.42 7.24
C ASP A 86 -6.38 -3.72 6.11
N VAL A 87 -5.71 -3.22 5.05
CA VAL A 87 -6.37 -2.45 3.98
C VAL A 87 -7.47 -3.25 3.28
N LEU A 88 -7.28 -4.56 3.12
CA LEU A 88 -8.28 -5.46 2.52
C LEU A 88 -9.45 -5.78 3.46
N VAL A 89 -9.29 -5.55 4.76
CA VAL A 89 -10.35 -5.69 5.78
C VAL A 89 -11.13 -4.39 5.91
N ASN A 90 -10.43 -3.26 5.93
CA ASN A 90 -10.97 -1.93 6.16
C ASN A 90 -11.71 -1.34 4.94
N TYR A 91 -11.34 -1.75 3.72
CA TYR A 91 -11.94 -1.22 2.50
C TYR A 91 -12.60 -2.31 1.65
N LYS A 92 -13.79 -2.02 1.12
CA LYS A 92 -14.44 -2.90 0.13
C LYS A 92 -13.72 -2.80 -1.21
N ALA A 93 -13.75 -3.87 -2.01
CA ALA A 93 -13.16 -3.87 -3.35
C ALA A 93 -13.63 -2.69 -4.22
N SER A 94 -14.92 -2.32 -4.14
CA SER A 94 -15.47 -1.15 -4.86
C SER A 94 -14.83 0.17 -4.45
N GLU A 95 -14.47 0.31 -3.18
CA GLU A 95 -13.80 1.50 -2.65
C GLU A 95 -12.34 1.53 -3.11
N ILE A 96 -11.66 0.38 -3.04
CA ILE A 96 -10.30 0.21 -3.57
C ILE A 96 -10.23 0.57 -5.06
N LYS A 97 -11.16 0.07 -5.90
CA LYS A 97 -11.21 0.42 -7.33
C LYS A 97 -11.47 1.90 -7.56
N ARG A 98 -12.34 2.53 -6.77
CA ARG A 98 -12.58 3.98 -6.86
C ARG A 98 -11.33 4.77 -6.53
N LEU A 99 -10.67 4.47 -5.41
CA LEU A 99 -9.44 5.13 -4.98
C LEU A 99 -8.29 4.91 -5.99
N ALA A 100 -8.17 3.70 -6.53
CA ALA A 100 -7.19 3.38 -7.57
C ALA A 100 -7.43 4.18 -8.84
N LYS A 101 -8.69 4.26 -9.30
CA LYS A 101 -9.06 5.08 -10.45
C LYS A 101 -8.75 6.55 -10.20
N ASP A 102 -9.06 7.06 -9.01
CA ASP A 102 -8.71 8.42 -8.62
C ASP A 102 -7.20 8.60 -8.62
N ALA A 103 -6.41 7.59 -8.28
CA ALA A 103 -4.95 7.59 -8.36
C ALA A 103 -4.38 7.43 -9.78
N GLY A 104 -5.19 7.12 -10.80
CA GLY A 104 -4.75 6.86 -12.18
C GLY A 104 -4.41 5.39 -12.47
N ILE A 105 -4.80 4.48 -11.58
CA ILE A 105 -4.55 3.04 -11.66
C ILE A 105 -5.84 2.32 -12.06
N THR A 106 -5.74 1.43 -13.04
CA THR A 106 -6.85 0.55 -13.42
C THR A 106 -6.79 -0.74 -12.59
N ILE A 107 -7.87 -1.02 -11.86
CA ILE A 107 -8.07 -2.26 -11.11
C ILE A 107 -9.38 -2.89 -11.53
N GLU A 108 -9.35 -4.18 -11.82
CA GLU A 108 -10.57 -4.95 -12.10
C GLU A 108 -11.17 -5.55 -10.82
N ILE A 109 -12.50 -5.68 -10.85
CA ILE A 109 -13.26 -6.32 -9.78
C ILE A 109 -14.09 -7.43 -10.39
N GLU A 110 -14.01 -8.60 -9.79
CA GLU A 110 -14.86 -9.73 -10.12
C GLU A 110 -15.46 -10.29 -8.82
N ASN A 111 -16.77 -10.56 -8.80
CA ASN A 111 -17.45 -11.13 -7.63
C ASN A 111 -17.16 -10.39 -6.31
N LYS A 112 -17.05 -9.05 -6.35
CA LYS A 112 -16.70 -8.17 -5.23
C LYS A 112 -15.28 -8.33 -4.69
N LYS A 113 -14.38 -8.96 -5.45
CA LYS A 113 -12.95 -9.11 -5.13
C LYS A 113 -12.09 -8.25 -6.04
N VAL A 114 -10.93 -7.83 -5.56
CA VAL A 114 -9.91 -7.19 -6.39
C VAL A 114 -9.19 -8.26 -7.21
N VAL A 115 -9.16 -8.09 -8.54
CA VAL A 115 -8.49 -9.01 -9.45
C VAL A 115 -7.01 -8.66 -9.52
N ILE A 116 -6.14 -9.64 -9.24
CA ILE A 116 -4.70 -9.59 -9.46
C ILE A 116 -4.41 -10.21 -10.84
N PRO A 117 -3.90 -9.43 -11.81
CA PRO A 117 -3.65 -9.90 -13.16
C PRO A 117 -2.36 -10.72 -13.23
N ASN A 118 -2.11 -11.36 -14.37
CA ASN A 118 -0.87 -12.09 -14.64
C ASN A 118 0.28 -11.20 -15.14
N ASP A 119 0.00 -9.94 -15.50
CA ASP A 119 1.02 -8.98 -15.93
C ASP A 119 1.88 -8.50 -14.75
N LYS A 120 3.20 -8.72 -14.85
CA LYS A 120 4.14 -8.44 -13.75
C LYS A 120 4.19 -6.96 -13.37
N GLU A 121 4.05 -6.05 -14.33
CA GLU A 121 4.10 -4.62 -14.05
C GLU A 121 2.80 -4.15 -13.40
N GLN A 122 1.65 -4.63 -13.86
CA GLN A 122 0.36 -4.37 -13.21
C GLN A 122 0.30 -4.95 -11.80
N ILE A 123 0.81 -6.16 -11.55
CA ILE A 123 0.94 -6.71 -10.19
C ILE A 123 1.70 -5.73 -9.29
N LYS A 124 2.85 -5.23 -9.75
CA LYS A 124 3.66 -4.30 -8.95
C LYS A 124 2.90 -3.00 -8.65
N VAL A 125 2.18 -2.47 -9.63
CA VAL A 125 1.36 -1.27 -9.46
C VAL A 125 0.24 -1.49 -8.46
N ILE A 126 -0.49 -2.60 -8.56
CA ILE A 126 -1.61 -2.92 -7.66
C ILE A 126 -1.11 -3.16 -6.23
N LEU A 127 -0.06 -3.98 -6.05
CA LEU A 127 0.52 -4.23 -4.73
C LEU A 127 1.14 -2.96 -4.13
N GLY A 128 1.78 -2.14 -4.96
CA GLY A 128 2.30 -0.84 -4.54
C GLY A 128 1.20 0.14 -4.13
N PHE A 129 0.06 0.12 -4.80
CA PHE A 129 -1.11 0.91 -4.41
C PHE A 129 -1.73 0.44 -3.10
N LEU A 130 -1.89 -0.88 -2.92
CA LEU A 130 -2.45 -1.46 -1.69
C LEU A 130 -1.54 -1.25 -0.47
N ASP A 131 -0.23 -1.16 -0.66
CA ASP A 131 0.76 -0.77 0.37
C ASP A 131 0.93 0.77 0.48
N GLU A 132 0.01 1.56 -0.09
CA GLU A 132 0.05 3.04 -0.07
C GLU A 132 1.35 3.68 -0.59
N GLU A 133 2.15 2.96 -1.38
CA GLU A 133 3.33 3.50 -2.07
C GLU A 133 2.98 4.23 -3.35
N ALA A 134 1.79 4.02 -3.91
CA ALA A 134 1.38 4.70 -5.13
C ALA A 134 0.86 6.11 -4.81
N TYR A 135 1.48 7.15 -5.37
CA TYR A 135 1.06 8.54 -5.20
C TYR A 135 1.04 9.30 -6.53
N LYS A 136 0.24 10.37 -6.59
CA LYS A 136 0.22 11.25 -7.76
C LYS A 136 1.38 12.22 -7.74
N GLY A 137 2.10 12.30 -8.87
CA GLY A 137 3.16 13.29 -9.03
C GLY A 137 2.60 14.72 -9.14
N PRO A 138 3.35 15.72 -8.65
CA PRO A 138 2.84 17.08 -8.44
C PRO A 138 2.53 17.87 -9.71
N PHE A 139 3.04 17.45 -10.88
CA PHE A 139 2.97 18.25 -12.10
C PHE A 139 2.06 17.69 -13.20
N PHE A 140 1.92 16.36 -13.31
CA PHE A 140 1.31 15.74 -14.50
C PHE A 140 0.25 14.67 -14.21
N GLN A 141 -0.26 14.56 -12.97
CA GLN A 141 -1.25 13.54 -12.56
C GLN A 141 -0.83 12.07 -12.78
N ASN A 142 0.42 11.82 -13.21
CA ASN A 142 0.98 10.48 -13.33
C ASN A 142 1.05 9.82 -11.94
N THR A 143 0.72 8.54 -11.88
CA THR A 143 0.90 7.70 -10.69
C THR A 143 2.35 7.23 -10.61
N PHE A 144 2.99 7.44 -9.47
CA PHE A 144 4.35 6.99 -9.20
C PHE A 144 4.32 5.98 -8.06
N LEU A 145 5.17 4.96 -8.14
CA LEU A 145 5.52 4.13 -6.99
C LEU A 145 6.65 4.82 -6.21
N ALA A 146 6.39 5.21 -4.97
CA ALA A 146 7.37 5.82 -4.08
C ALA A 146 8.39 4.78 -3.60
N ASN A 147 9.41 4.51 -4.41
CA ASN A 147 10.62 3.83 -3.92
C ASN A 147 11.54 4.87 -3.26
N SER A 148 11.38 5.08 -1.96
CA SER A 148 12.15 6.00 -1.09
C SER A 148 11.93 7.50 -1.32
N LYS A 149 11.51 8.23 -0.27
CA LYS A 149 11.63 9.70 -0.21
C LYS A 149 13.10 10.04 0.07
N ARG A 150 13.94 10.13 -0.97
CA ARG A 150 15.34 10.57 -0.83
C ARG A 150 15.43 12.09 -0.75
N LYS A 151 16.15 12.60 0.25
CA LYS A 151 16.55 14.01 0.34
C LYS A 151 17.52 14.32 -0.81
N ILE A 152 17.18 15.28 -1.67
CA ILE A 152 18.08 15.79 -2.70
C ILE A 152 19.07 16.73 -2.00
N ASN A 153 20.34 16.32 -1.90
CA ASN A 153 21.39 17.25 -1.53
C ASN A 153 21.63 18.21 -2.71
N LYS A 154 21.62 19.51 -2.42
CA LYS A 154 22.08 20.55 -3.35
C LYS A 154 23.59 20.51 -3.50
#